data_AF-A0A959TIT8-F1
#
_entry.id   AF-A0A959TIT8-F1
#
_cell.length_a   1.000
_cell.length_b   1.000
_cell.length_c   1.000
_cell.angle_alpha   90.00
_cell.angle_beta   90.00
_cell.angle_gamma   90.00
#
_symmetry.space_group_name_H-M   'P 1'
#
loop_
_entity.id
_entity.type
_entity.pdbx_description
1 polymer ?
#
loop_
_entity_poly.entity_id
_entity_poly.type
_entity_poly.pdbx_seq_one_letter_code
_entity_poly.pdbx_strand_id
1 'polypeptide(L)'
;PADLAPTGKILFLEDLDELLYHMDRMVQNLRLGGWFSGLAGLVVGGMTDMHDKDPTDPFGRTAEAIISEAIGDVEYPVCFGFPTGHGRDNHALVLGAKAKLSVTPGGATLSFDGPERPDASGA
;
A
#
# COMPACT_ATOMS: atom_id res chain seq x y z
N PRO A 1 1.16 -20.34 -11.88
CA PRO A 1 1.28 -18.85 -11.90
C PRO A 1 1.86 -18.37 -10.56
N ALA A 2 2.75 -17.37 -10.58
CA ALA A 2 3.38 -16.84 -9.37
C ALA A 2 2.57 -15.72 -8.69
N ASP A 3 1.58 -15.15 -9.38
CA ASP A 3 0.74 -14.07 -8.85
C ASP A 3 -0.27 -14.55 -7.80
N LEU A 4 -0.55 -13.66 -6.86
CA LEU A 4 -1.57 -13.81 -5.83
C LEU A 4 -2.90 -13.22 -6.32
N ALA A 5 -4.02 -13.82 -5.92
CA ALA A 5 -5.33 -13.21 -6.11
C ALA A 5 -5.54 -12.07 -5.08
N PRO A 6 -5.80 -10.82 -5.49
CA PRO A 6 -5.87 -9.67 -4.58
C PRO A 6 -7.22 -9.55 -3.83
N THR A 7 -8.28 -10.16 -4.36
CA THR A 7 -9.63 -10.07 -3.81
C THR A 7 -9.68 -10.49 -2.34
N GLY A 8 -10.31 -9.66 -1.50
CA GLY A 8 -10.46 -9.87 -0.07
C GLY A 8 -9.17 -9.68 0.74
N LYS A 9 -8.09 -9.16 0.15
CA LYS A 9 -6.81 -8.89 0.84
C LYS A 9 -6.63 -7.40 1.09
N ILE A 10 -5.80 -7.09 2.08
CA ILE A 10 -5.25 -5.74 2.25
C ILE A 10 -4.00 -5.68 1.36
N LEU A 11 -4.02 -4.84 0.34
CA LEU A 11 -2.86 -4.61 -0.53
C LEU A 11 -1.95 -3.58 0.11
N PHE A 12 -0.65 -3.82 0.06
CA PHE A 12 0.38 -2.90 0.51
C PHE A 12 1.25 -2.47 -0.68
N LEU A 13 1.46 -1.15 -0.85
CA LEU A 13 2.31 -0.55 -1.88
C LEU A 13 3.31 0.42 -1.26
N GLU A 14 4.56 0.38 -1.71
CA GLU A 14 5.64 1.29 -1.35
C GLU A 14 6.69 1.30 -2.48
N ASP A 15 7.49 2.36 -2.57
CA ASP A 15 8.59 2.46 -3.54
C ASP A 15 9.64 3.50 -3.12
N LEU A 16 10.83 3.44 -3.73
CA LEU A 16 11.96 4.34 -3.47
C LEU A 16 12.70 4.70 -4.77
N ASP A 17 13.12 5.98 -4.88
CA ASP A 17 14.03 6.46 -5.95
C ASP A 17 13.48 6.17 -7.36
N GLU A 18 12.16 6.33 -7.52
CA GLU A 18 11.46 5.99 -8.75
C GLU A 18 10.95 7.25 -9.46
N LEU A 19 10.97 7.19 -10.79
CA LEU A 19 10.44 8.25 -11.63
C LEU A 19 8.90 8.23 -11.59
N LEU A 20 8.27 9.40 -11.45
CA LEU A 20 6.82 9.51 -11.34
C LEU A 20 6.07 8.90 -12.53
N TYR A 21 6.63 8.96 -13.75
CA TYR A 21 6.04 8.30 -14.91
C TYR A 21 6.19 6.76 -14.89
N HIS A 22 7.22 6.22 -14.22
CA HIS A 22 7.33 4.79 -13.97
C HIS A 22 6.29 4.34 -12.96
N MET A 23 6.13 5.09 -11.86
CA MET A 23 5.08 4.85 -10.88
C MET A 23 3.70 4.83 -11.54
N ASP A 24 3.36 5.82 -12.37
CA ASP A 24 2.10 5.82 -13.12
C ASP A 24 1.95 4.59 -14.01
N ARG A 25 3.00 4.22 -14.76
CA ARG A 25 2.97 3.01 -15.60
C ARG A 25 2.71 1.74 -14.78
N MET A 26 3.35 1.60 -13.60
CA MET A 26 3.17 0.43 -12.72
C MET A 26 1.77 0.39 -12.12
N VAL A 27 1.28 1.53 -11.63
CA VAL A 27 -0.06 1.65 -11.04
C VAL A 27 -1.16 1.40 -12.07
N GLN A 28 -1.03 1.95 -13.29
CA GLN A 28 -1.99 1.66 -14.37
C GLN A 28 -1.97 0.18 -14.76
N ASN A 29 -0.81 -0.48 -14.74
CA ASN A 29 -0.73 -1.92 -14.98
C ASN A 29 -1.49 -2.72 -13.90
N LEU A 30 -1.30 -2.40 -12.62
CA LEU A 30 -2.06 -3.01 -11.52
C LEU A 30 -3.57 -2.79 -11.69
N ARG A 31 -3.98 -1.57 -12.04
CA ARG A 31 -5.38 -1.21 -12.29
C ARG A 31 -5.98 -2.04 -13.43
N LEU A 32 -5.32 -2.09 -14.59
CA LEU A 32 -5.78 -2.86 -15.75
C LEU A 32 -5.77 -4.37 -15.48
N GLY A 33 -4.86 -4.83 -14.61
CA GLY A 33 -4.81 -6.21 -14.11
C GLY A 33 -5.86 -6.52 -13.04
N GLY A 34 -6.70 -5.57 -12.64
CA GLY A 34 -7.78 -5.77 -11.67
C GLY A 34 -7.32 -5.83 -10.21
N TRP A 35 -6.09 -5.39 -9.89
CA TRP A 35 -5.53 -5.49 -8.53
C TRP A 35 -6.25 -4.64 -7.49
N PHE A 36 -6.89 -3.56 -7.92
CA PHE A 36 -7.65 -2.67 -7.03
C PHE A 36 -9.13 -3.07 -6.88
N SER A 37 -9.56 -4.15 -7.53
CA SER A 37 -10.96 -4.60 -7.50
C SER A 37 -11.22 -5.58 -6.35
N GLY A 38 -12.13 -5.21 -5.45
CA GLY A 38 -12.57 -6.09 -4.36
C GLY A 38 -11.50 -6.31 -3.27
N LEU A 39 -10.62 -5.34 -3.04
CA LEU A 39 -9.71 -5.35 -1.90
C LEU A 39 -10.49 -5.25 -0.58
N ALA A 40 -9.91 -5.78 0.50
CA ALA A 40 -10.37 -5.52 1.87
C ALA A 40 -9.78 -4.22 2.43
N GLY A 41 -8.75 -3.66 1.79
CA GLY A 41 -8.14 -2.38 2.12
C GLY A 41 -6.88 -2.12 1.29
N LEU A 42 -6.42 -0.88 1.28
CA LEU A 42 -5.17 -0.46 0.64
C LEU A 42 -4.33 0.33 1.64
N VAL A 43 -3.09 -0.10 1.82
CA VAL A 43 -2.06 0.61 2.58
C VAL A 43 -1.00 1.09 1.60
N VAL A 44 -0.82 2.39 1.53
CA VAL A 44 0.25 3.03 0.78
C VAL A 44 1.28 3.52 1.80
N GLY A 45 2.46 2.90 1.77
CA GLY A 45 3.60 3.25 2.58
C GLY A 45 4.33 4.50 2.08
N GLY A 46 5.59 4.63 2.46
CA GLY A 46 6.43 5.73 2.01
C GLY A 46 6.75 5.64 0.53
N MET A 47 6.29 6.62 -0.25
CA MET A 47 6.73 6.87 -1.63
C MET A 47 7.95 7.80 -1.57
N THR A 48 9.12 7.22 -1.35
CA THR A 48 10.32 7.94 -0.92
C THR A 48 11.18 8.35 -2.11
N ASP A 49 11.76 9.56 -2.08
CA ASP A 49 12.64 10.07 -3.14
C ASP A 49 12.07 9.90 -4.56
N MET A 50 10.79 10.24 -4.74
CA MET A 50 10.16 10.19 -6.06
C MET A 50 10.66 11.34 -6.94
N HIS A 51 10.91 11.06 -8.22
CA HIS A 51 11.65 11.96 -9.09
C HIS A 51 10.94 12.25 -10.42
N ASP A 52 11.15 13.46 -10.93
CA ASP A 52 10.89 13.78 -12.33
C ASP A 52 12.12 13.48 -13.17
N LYS A 53 11.90 13.01 -14.41
CA LYS A 53 13.02 12.75 -15.34
C LYS A 53 13.74 14.04 -15.73
N ASP A 54 12.98 15.12 -15.93
CA ASP A 54 13.49 16.46 -16.21
C ASP A 54 12.78 17.46 -15.27
N PRO A 55 13.50 18.15 -14.36
CA PRO A 55 12.90 19.13 -13.47
C PRO A 55 12.22 20.32 -14.16
N THR A 56 12.55 20.58 -15.44
CA THR A 56 11.95 21.64 -16.25
C THR A 56 10.67 21.22 -16.97
N ASP A 57 10.40 19.91 -17.02
CA ASP A 57 9.18 19.30 -17.57
C ASP A 57 8.65 18.24 -16.58
N PRO A 58 8.10 18.68 -15.43
CA PRO A 58 7.66 17.77 -14.39
C PRO A 58 6.43 16.97 -14.82
N PHE A 59 6.29 15.74 -14.31
CA PHE A 59 5.15 14.87 -14.58
C PHE A 59 3.82 15.45 -14.10
N GLY A 60 3.87 16.34 -13.10
CA GLY A 60 2.72 17.12 -12.64
C GLY A 60 1.80 16.39 -11.65
N ARG A 61 2.15 15.17 -11.21
CA ARG A 61 1.40 14.41 -10.20
C ARG A 61 2.36 13.74 -9.22
N THR A 62 1.99 13.69 -7.95
CA THR A 62 2.71 12.90 -6.93
C THR A 62 2.37 11.41 -7.07
N ALA A 63 3.17 10.52 -6.49
CA ALA A 63 2.88 9.09 -6.44
C ALA A 63 1.51 8.79 -5.79
N GLU A 64 1.18 9.51 -4.71
CA GLU A 64 -0.11 9.37 -4.02
C GLU A 64 -1.28 9.82 -4.90
N ALA A 65 -1.12 10.91 -5.66
CA ALA A 65 -2.12 11.39 -6.62
C ALA A 65 -2.33 10.37 -7.75
N ILE A 66 -1.24 9.82 -8.30
CA ILE A 66 -1.28 8.75 -9.31
C ILE A 66 -2.09 7.55 -8.80
N ILE A 67 -1.82 7.09 -7.57
CA ILE A 67 -2.55 5.96 -6.96
C ILE A 67 -4.01 6.32 -6.73
N SER A 68 -4.28 7.49 -6.15
CA SER A 68 -5.65 7.96 -5.87
C SER A 68 -6.50 8.03 -7.14
N GLU A 69 -5.95 8.55 -8.24
CA GLU A 69 -6.65 8.61 -9.53
C GLU A 69 -6.89 7.22 -10.13
N ALA A 70 -5.94 6.29 -9.97
CA ALA A 70 -6.05 4.96 -10.52
C ALA A 70 -7.09 4.09 -9.79
N ILE A 71 -7.20 4.22 -8.47
CA ILE A 71 -8.18 3.47 -7.68
C ILE A 71 -9.59 4.08 -7.80
N GLY A 72 -9.71 5.40 -7.97
CA GLY A 72 -10.99 6.10 -8.05
C GLY A 72 -11.79 5.98 -6.75
N ASP A 73 -13.12 6.01 -6.87
CA ASP A 73 -14.02 5.82 -5.73
C ASP A 73 -14.11 4.33 -5.38
N VAL A 74 -13.69 3.98 -4.15
CA VAL A 74 -13.63 2.60 -3.66
C VAL A 74 -14.36 2.47 -2.33
N GLU A 75 -14.91 1.29 -2.05
CA GLU A 75 -15.68 1.02 -0.82
C GLU A 75 -14.82 0.54 0.36
N TYR A 76 -13.55 0.20 0.12
CA TYR A 76 -12.62 -0.30 1.13
C TYR A 76 -11.76 0.83 1.72
N PRO A 77 -11.26 0.67 2.96
CA PRO A 77 -10.39 1.67 3.58
C PRO A 77 -9.08 1.82 2.83
N VAL A 78 -8.67 3.07 2.60
CA VAL A 78 -7.38 3.44 1.99
C VAL A 78 -6.61 4.32 2.97
N CYS A 79 -5.34 4.00 3.20
CA CYS A 79 -4.42 4.81 3.99
C CYS A 79 -3.19 5.18 3.17
N PHE A 80 -2.83 6.46 3.16
CA PHE A 80 -1.57 6.95 2.62
C PHE A 80 -0.59 7.30 3.74
N GLY A 81 0.71 7.33 3.43
CA GLY A 81 1.75 7.72 4.37
C GLY A 81 1.92 6.78 5.57
N PHE A 82 1.60 5.49 5.42
CA PHE A 82 1.84 4.51 6.49
C PHE A 82 3.35 4.39 6.76
N PRO A 83 3.83 4.32 8.02
CA PRO A 83 5.26 4.39 8.36
C PRO A 83 5.98 3.07 8.04
N THR A 84 6.10 2.74 6.77
CA THR A 84 6.70 1.52 6.25
C THR A 84 7.21 1.80 4.83
N GLY A 85 8.35 1.23 4.45
CA GLY A 85 9.05 1.56 3.19
C GLY A 85 10.51 1.93 3.47
N HIS A 86 11.04 2.96 2.81
CA HIS A 86 12.47 3.30 2.89
C HIS A 86 12.83 4.45 3.84
N GLY A 87 11.86 4.99 4.57
CA GLY A 87 12.07 6.06 5.55
C GLY A 87 12.78 5.61 6.83
N ARG A 88 13.18 6.59 7.66
CA ARG A 88 13.77 6.32 8.99
C ARG A 88 12.80 5.63 9.94
N ASP A 89 11.52 5.98 9.85
CA ASP A 89 10.44 5.34 10.59
C ASP A 89 9.81 4.27 9.70
N ASN A 90 10.32 3.04 9.85
CA ASN A 90 9.97 1.89 9.02
C ASN A 90 9.53 0.72 9.89
N HIS A 91 8.23 0.56 10.01
CA HIS A 91 7.59 -0.51 10.75
C HIS A 91 7.47 -1.77 9.88
N ALA A 92 7.85 -2.91 10.45
CA ALA A 92 7.73 -4.19 9.80
C ALA A 92 6.26 -4.60 9.61
N LEU A 93 5.97 -5.18 8.44
CA LEU A 93 4.68 -5.78 8.12
C LEU A 93 4.81 -7.30 8.02
N VAL A 94 3.82 -8.03 8.54
CA VAL A 94 3.76 -9.48 8.40
C VAL A 94 2.94 -9.83 7.16
N LEU A 95 3.63 -10.08 6.04
CA LEU A 95 2.96 -10.41 4.78
C LEU A 95 2.28 -11.78 4.87
N GLY A 96 1.05 -11.85 4.35
CA GLY A 96 0.24 -13.07 4.35
C GLY A 96 -0.50 -13.37 5.66
N ALA A 97 -0.24 -12.62 6.73
CA ALA A 97 -1.01 -12.72 7.97
C ALA A 97 -2.43 -12.15 7.80
N LYS A 98 -3.36 -12.66 8.61
CA LYS A 98 -4.69 -12.06 8.73
C LYS A 98 -4.55 -10.74 9.49
N ALA A 99 -5.06 -9.67 8.88
CA ALA A 99 -4.91 -8.32 9.40
C ALA A 99 -6.23 -7.55 9.32
N LYS A 100 -6.32 -6.50 10.14
CA LYS A 100 -7.42 -5.55 10.16
C LYS A 100 -6.85 -4.14 9.96
N LEU A 101 -7.31 -3.47 8.91
CA LEU A 101 -7.05 -2.06 8.65
C LEU A 101 -8.25 -1.23 9.15
N SER A 102 -7.97 -0.19 9.93
CA SER A 102 -8.96 0.83 10.31
C SER A 102 -8.40 2.19 9.94
N VAL A 103 -9.19 2.97 9.19
CA VAL A 103 -8.84 4.34 8.79
C VAL A 103 -9.92 5.26 9.31
N THR A 104 -9.51 6.33 10.00
CA THR A 104 -10.39 7.34 10.59
C THR A 104 -9.80 8.73 10.33
N PRO A 105 -10.55 9.82 10.57
CA PRO A 105 -9.97 11.17 10.51
C PRO A 105 -8.77 11.39 11.44
N GLY A 106 -8.61 10.58 12.49
CA GLY A 106 -7.47 10.64 13.42
C GLY A 106 -6.25 9.83 12.99
N GLY A 107 -6.30 9.15 11.85
CA GLY A 107 -5.21 8.30 11.34
C GLY A 107 -5.64 6.87 11.08
N ALA A 108 -4.66 5.99 10.90
CA ALA A 108 -4.87 4.59 10.56
C ALA A 108 -4.18 3.64 11.55
N THR A 109 -4.74 2.43 11.66
CA THR A 109 -4.15 1.32 12.42
C THR A 109 -4.22 0.06 11.58
N LEU A 110 -3.10 -0.66 11.51
CA LEU A 110 -3.02 -1.99 10.94
C LEU A 110 -2.62 -2.96 12.06
N SER A 111 -3.53 -3.88 12.40
CA SER A 111 -3.28 -4.90 13.42
C SER A 111 -3.29 -6.29 12.79
N PHE A 112 -2.40 -7.16 13.24
CA PHE A 112 -2.33 -8.55 12.81
C PHE A 112 -2.94 -9.45 13.89
N ASP A 113 -3.70 -10.47 13.48
CA ASP A 113 -4.04 -11.55 14.38
C ASP A 113 -2.70 -12.22 14.77
N GLY A 114 -2.38 -12.26 16.07
CA GLY A 114 -1.15 -12.88 16.54
C GLY A 114 -1.11 -14.36 16.16
N PRO A 115 0.07 -15.02 16.14
CA PRO A 115 0.08 -16.47 16.19
C PRO A 115 -0.74 -16.91 17.41
N GLU A 116 -1.53 -17.98 17.28
CA GLU A 116 -2.06 -18.67 18.45
C GLU A 116 -0.88 -18.88 19.41
N ARG A 117 -0.88 -18.17 20.55
CA ARG A 117 0.06 -18.49 21.60
C ARG A 117 -0.36 -19.88 22.09
N PRO A 118 0.56 -20.86 22.15
CA PRO A 118 0.29 -22.06 22.94
C PRO A 118 -0.17 -21.59 24.32
N ASP A 119 -1.26 -22.17 24.78
CA ASP A 119 -1.82 -21.92 26.08
C ASP A 119 -0.73 -22.04 27.15
N ALA A 120 -0.59 -21.01 28.00
CA ALA A 120 0.34 -21.03 29.11
C ALA A 120 -0.14 -21.94 30.27
N SER A 121 -0.92 -22.98 29.97
CA SER A 121 -1.45 -23.97 30.92
C SER A 121 -0.65 -25.28 30.97
N GLY A 122 0.56 -25.30 30.40
CA GLY A 122 1.43 -26.48 30.33
C GLY A 122 2.73 -26.42 31.14
N ALA A 123 2.79 -25.66 32.25
CA ALA A 123 3.92 -25.66 33.18
C ALA A 123 3.47 -25.98 34.61
#